data_AF-A0A848W3T0-F1
#
_entry.id   AF-A0A848W3T0-F1
#
_cell.length_a   1.000
_cell.length_b   1.000
_cell.length_c   1.000
_cell.angle_alpha   90.00
_cell.angle_beta   90.00
_cell.angle_gamma   90.00
#
_symmetry.space_group_name_H-M   'P 1'
#
loop_
_entity.id
_entity.type
_entity.pdbx_description
1 polymer ?
#
loop_
_entity_poly.entity_id
_entity_poly.type
_entity_poly.pdbx_seq_one_letter_code
_entity_poly.pdbx_strand_id
1 'polypeptide(L)'
;MATLDTLFPGLAARLIDRFGATASLETVTKIDDLISGKVSETTDAAEIKITPPEPFTIGLIDGTLVEAGDMTTLVAGQGMATAPSANRDRLIFAADTWQIVAVDPIYSGDSVTAYRLQLRS
;
A
#
# COMPACT_ATOMS: atom_id res chain seq x y z
N MET A 1 22.12 -13.97 3.02
CA MET A 1 20.70 -14.26 2.79
C MET A 1 20.31 -15.41 3.68
N ALA A 2 19.57 -15.13 4.76
CA ALA A 2 19.05 -16.17 5.62
C ALA A 2 17.87 -16.86 4.92
N THR A 3 17.67 -18.15 5.16
CA THR A 3 16.56 -18.94 4.57
C THR A 3 15.18 -18.37 4.93
N LEU A 4 15.07 -17.61 6.02
CA LEU A 4 13.83 -16.97 6.44
C LEU A 4 13.45 -15.79 5.54
N ASP A 5 14.45 -15.05 5.02
CA ASP A 5 14.27 -13.86 4.18
C ASP A 5 13.64 -14.17 2.81
N THR A 6 13.59 -15.46 2.43
CA THR A 6 12.95 -15.92 1.18
C THR A 6 11.67 -16.70 1.46
N LEU A 7 11.59 -17.40 2.59
CA LEU A 7 10.41 -18.19 2.97
C LEU A 7 9.20 -17.31 3.32
N PHE A 8 9.41 -16.28 4.15
CA PHE A 8 8.29 -15.45 4.62
C PHE A 8 7.68 -14.57 3.52
N PRO A 9 8.46 -13.85 2.69
CA PRO A 9 7.89 -13.11 1.55
C PRO A 9 7.13 -14.03 0.58
N GLY A 10 7.67 -15.22 0.28
CA GLY A 10 7.03 -16.19 -0.59
C GLY A 10 5.76 -16.83 -0.01
N LEU A 11 5.65 -16.91 1.31
CA LEU A 11 4.43 -17.35 1.98
C LEU A 11 3.38 -16.24 2.00
N ALA A 12 3.76 -15.01 2.32
CA ALA A 12 2.88 -13.85 2.34
C ALA A 12 2.27 -13.60 0.95
N ALA A 13 3.09 -13.64 -0.11
CA ALA A 13 2.61 -13.52 -1.49
C ALA A 13 1.58 -14.61 -1.83
N ARG A 14 1.82 -15.86 -1.43
CA ARG A 14 0.87 -16.96 -1.66
C ARG A 14 -0.44 -16.80 -0.89
N LEU A 15 -0.40 -16.32 0.35
CA LEU A 15 -1.60 -16.10 1.15
C LEU A 15 -2.44 -14.95 0.60
N ILE A 16 -1.80 -13.84 0.22
CA ILE A 16 -2.48 -12.68 -0.34
C ILE A 16 -2.99 -12.98 -1.75
N ASP A 17 -2.30 -13.79 -2.55
CA ASP A 17 -2.81 -14.24 -3.86
C ASP A 17 -4.05 -15.14 -3.70
N ARG A 18 -4.04 -16.05 -2.73
CA ARG A 18 -5.14 -17.01 -2.51
C ARG A 18 -6.37 -16.39 -1.85
N PHE A 19 -6.19 -15.51 -0.88
CA PHE A 19 -7.28 -14.97 -0.05
C PHE A 19 -7.55 -13.48 -0.30
N GLY A 20 -6.66 -12.80 -1.01
CA GLY A 20 -6.80 -11.39 -1.31
C GLY A 20 -7.82 -11.13 -2.41
N ALA A 21 -8.44 -9.96 -2.30
CA ALA A 21 -9.30 -9.42 -3.33
C ALA A 21 -8.49 -8.58 -4.33
N THR A 22 -8.97 -8.49 -5.57
CA THR A 22 -8.35 -7.63 -6.57
C THR A 22 -8.68 -6.16 -6.27
N ALA A 23 -7.67 -5.31 -6.27
CA ALA A 23 -7.78 -3.86 -6.15
C ALA A 23 -6.87 -3.17 -7.18
N SER A 24 -7.13 -1.91 -7.47
CA SER A 24 -6.26 -1.09 -8.32
C SER A 24 -5.45 -0.15 -7.45
N LEU A 25 -4.13 -0.20 -7.56
CA LEU A 25 -3.22 0.77 -6.95
C LEU A 25 -2.89 1.84 -8.00
N GLU A 26 -3.35 3.06 -7.76
CA GLU A 26 -3.02 4.22 -8.55
C GLU A 26 -1.81 4.93 -7.96
N THR A 27 -0.68 4.85 -8.66
CA THR A 27 0.54 5.58 -8.31
C THR A 27 0.49 6.97 -8.95
N VAL A 28 0.54 8.02 -8.13
CA VAL A 28 0.43 9.41 -8.61
C VAL A 28 1.82 10.05 -8.63
N THR A 29 2.32 10.32 -9.83
CA THR A 29 3.57 11.06 -10.03
C THR A 29 3.26 12.51 -10.37
N LYS A 30 3.69 13.44 -9.52
CA LYS A 30 3.61 14.89 -9.79
C LYS A 30 4.97 15.39 -10.25
N ILE A 31 4.98 16.05 -11.40
CA ILE A 31 6.15 16.71 -11.96
C ILE A 31 5.86 18.21 -11.96
N ASP A 32 6.63 18.94 -11.15
CA ASP A 32 6.57 20.39 -11.09
C ASP A 32 7.48 20.99 -12.16
N ASP A 33 6.90 21.72 -13.11
CA ASP A 33 7.67 22.48 -14.10
C ASP A 33 7.90 23.91 -13.56
N LEU A 34 9.10 24.15 -13.03
CA LEU A 34 9.50 25.44 -12.45
C LEU A 34 9.54 26.59 -13.46
N ILE A 35 9.53 26.31 -14.76
CA ILE A 35 9.62 27.35 -15.80
C ILE A 35 8.23 27.83 -16.21
N SER A 36 7.25 26.91 -16.31
CA SER A 36 5.88 27.23 -16.71
C SER A 36 4.90 27.41 -15.54
N GLY A 37 5.32 27.10 -14.32
CA GLY A 37 4.48 27.17 -13.12
C GLY A 37 3.33 26.15 -13.13
N LYS A 38 3.44 25.09 -13.94
CA LYS A 38 2.42 24.04 -14.06
C LYS A 38 2.84 22.79 -13.30
N VAL A 39 1.84 22.13 -12.71
CA VAL A 39 1.98 20.80 -12.12
C VAL A 39 1.38 19.80 -13.10
N SER A 40 2.18 18.87 -13.59
CA SER A 40 1.70 17.75 -14.40
C SER A 40 1.56 16.52 -13.51
N GLU A 41 0.36 15.96 -13.47
CA GLU A 41 0.05 14.72 -12.75
C GLU A 41 -0.05 13.58 -13.76
N THR A 42 0.72 12.52 -13.54
CA THR A 42 0.59 11.26 -14.27
C THR A 42 0.14 10.20 -13.28
N THR A 43 -0.94 9.50 -13.62
CA THR A 43 -1.47 8.39 -12.83
C THR A 43 -1.20 7.10 -13.58
N ASP A 44 -0.54 6.16 -12.91
CA ASP A 44 -0.37 4.79 -13.40
C ASP A 44 -1.15 3.84 -12.50
N ALA A 45 -1.94 2.94 -13.10
CA ALA A 45 -2.84 2.06 -12.38
C ALA A 45 -2.38 0.61 -12.54
N ALA A 46 -2.05 -0.03 -11.42
CA ALA A 46 -1.64 -1.43 -11.39
C ALA A 46 -2.67 -2.27 -10.63
N GLU A 47 -3.10 -3.38 -11.24
CA GLU A 47 -3.92 -4.37 -10.52
C GLU A 47 -3.06 -5.13 -9.50
N ILE A 48 -3.49 -5.11 -8.25
CA ILE A 48 -2.83 -5.78 -7.14
C ILE A 48 -3.82 -6.63 -6.34
N LYS A 49 -3.29 -7.57 -5.55
CA LYS A 49 -4.06 -8.34 -4.57
C LYS A 49 -3.86 -7.75 -3.19
N ILE A 50 -4.96 -7.50 -2.50
CA ILE A 50 -4.98 -6.91 -1.15
C ILE A 50 -5.83 -7.78 -0.22
N THR A 51 -5.55 -7.76 1.07
CA THR A 51 -6.54 -8.28 2.03
C THR A 51 -7.76 -7.35 2.04
N PRO A 52 -8.98 -7.86 2.24
CA PRO A 52 -10.16 -7.01 2.40
C PRO A 52 -9.90 -5.92 3.45
N PRO A 53 -10.20 -4.64 3.16
CA PRO A 53 -10.01 -3.56 4.11
C PRO A 53 -10.77 -3.83 5.41
N GLU A 54 -10.08 -3.76 6.54
CA GLU A 54 -10.67 -3.93 7.88
C GLU A 54 -10.56 -2.62 8.68
N PRO A 55 -11.47 -2.37 9.65
CA PRO A 55 -11.40 -1.16 10.47
C PRO A 55 -10.06 -1.02 11.19
N PHE A 56 -9.44 0.16 11.08
CA PHE A 56 -8.18 0.45 11.73
C PHE A 56 -8.37 0.47 13.26
N THR A 57 -7.91 -0.58 13.95
CA THR A 57 -8.19 -0.78 15.39
C THR A 57 -7.05 -0.32 16.31
N ILE A 58 -5.91 0.09 15.75
CA ILE A 58 -4.74 0.52 16.52
C ILE A 58 -4.88 2.00 16.87
N GLY A 59 -4.92 2.33 18.17
CA GLY A 59 -5.26 3.67 18.66
C GLY A 59 -4.22 4.77 18.40
N LEU A 60 -2.98 4.42 18.02
CA LEU A 60 -1.92 5.36 17.64
C LEU A 60 -0.78 4.59 16.95
N ILE A 61 -0.44 4.97 15.72
CA ILE A 61 0.86 4.67 15.11
C ILE A 61 1.53 6.02 14.83
N ASP A 62 2.76 6.16 15.32
CA ASP A 62 3.69 7.30 15.18
C ASP A 62 3.16 8.55 14.46
N GLY A 63 2.71 9.52 15.25
CA GLY A 63 2.55 10.92 14.82
C GLY A 63 1.33 11.25 13.97
N THR A 64 0.53 10.26 13.53
CA THR A 64 -0.69 10.50 12.76
C THR A 64 -1.92 10.13 13.59
N LEU A 65 -2.85 11.07 13.77
CA LEU A 65 -4.15 10.77 14.38
C LEU A 65 -4.90 9.81 13.46
N VAL A 66 -5.19 8.62 13.99
CA VAL A 66 -6.15 7.70 13.37
C VAL A 66 -7.52 8.37 13.44
N GLU A 67 -8.12 8.57 12.29
CA GLU A 67 -9.45 9.18 12.19
C GLU A 67 -10.52 8.08 12.17
N ALA A 68 -11.71 8.41 12.69
CA ALA A 68 -12.83 7.49 12.64
C ALA A 68 -13.22 7.22 11.18
N GLY A 69 -13.10 5.97 10.75
CA GLY A 69 -13.33 5.57 9.36
C GLY A 69 -12.08 5.12 8.62
N ASP A 70 -10.89 5.28 9.21
CA ASP A 70 -9.66 4.73 8.64
C ASP A 70 -9.75 3.20 8.56
N MET A 71 -9.26 2.64 7.45
CA MET A 71 -9.17 1.21 7.21
C MET A 71 -7.71 0.77 7.10
N THR A 72 -7.43 -0.50 7.38
CA THR A 72 -6.14 -1.13 7.12
C THR A 72 -6.26 -2.24 6.10
N THR A 73 -5.24 -2.40 5.27
CA THR A 73 -5.09 -3.55 4.37
C THR A 73 -3.64 -4.00 4.30
N LEU A 74 -3.42 -5.25 3.88
CA LEU A 74 -2.10 -5.83 3.64
C LEU A 74 -1.91 -6.11 2.15
N VAL A 75 -0.73 -5.74 1.65
CA VAL A 75 -0.28 -6.03 0.29
C VAL A 75 1.03 -6.80 0.35
N ALA A 76 1.23 -7.76 -0.56
CA ALA A 76 2.47 -8.53 -0.60
C ALA A 76 3.64 -7.63 -1.04
N GLY A 77 4.78 -7.70 -0.34
CA GLY A 77 5.98 -6.95 -0.74
C GLY A 77 6.65 -7.55 -1.97
N GLN A 78 6.46 -8.86 -2.19
CA GLN A 78 7.00 -9.59 -3.32
C GLN A 78 6.07 -9.47 -4.54
N GLY A 79 6.65 -9.20 -5.71
CA GLY A 79 5.92 -9.14 -6.99
C GLY A 79 5.35 -7.77 -7.34
N MET A 80 5.47 -6.78 -6.45
CA MET A 80 5.18 -5.38 -6.78
C MET A 80 6.36 -4.76 -7.55
N ALA A 81 6.05 -4.05 -8.63
CA ALA A 81 7.06 -3.31 -9.40
C ALA A 81 7.57 -2.08 -8.62
N THR A 82 6.69 -1.46 -7.83
CA THR A 82 6.96 -0.25 -7.05
C THR A 82 6.34 -0.40 -5.67
N ALA A 83 7.05 0.05 -4.63
CA ALA A 83 6.52 0.09 -3.27
C ALA A 83 5.47 1.22 -3.14
N PRO A 84 4.36 1.01 -2.40
CA PRO A 84 3.36 2.05 -2.17
C PRO A 84 3.95 3.27 -1.46
N SER A 85 3.53 4.47 -1.85
CA SER A 85 3.89 5.73 -1.21
C SER A 85 2.74 6.32 -0.42
N ALA A 86 3.01 6.64 0.84
CA ALA A 86 2.10 7.43 1.67
C ALA A 86 1.82 8.81 1.06
N ASN A 87 0.61 9.32 1.27
CA ASN A 87 0.12 10.66 0.92
C ASN A 87 0.17 11.03 -0.58
N ARG A 88 0.32 10.04 -1.46
CA ARG A 88 0.31 10.23 -2.92
C ARG A 88 -0.55 9.19 -3.62
N ASP A 89 -0.34 7.94 -3.27
CA ASP A 89 -0.98 6.82 -3.95
C ASP A 89 -2.40 6.63 -3.45
N ARG A 90 -3.23 6.08 -4.34
CA ARG A 90 -4.63 5.76 -4.07
C ARG A 90 -4.88 4.28 -4.30
N LEU A 91 -5.78 3.73 -3.51
CA LEU A 91 -6.23 2.36 -3.63
C LEU A 91 -7.72 2.35 -3.97
N ILE A 92 -8.05 1.76 -5.11
CA ILE A 92 -9.44 1.58 -5.53
C ILE A 92 -9.85 0.14 -5.25
N PHE A 93 -10.86 -0.01 -4.41
CA PHE A 93 -11.42 -1.30 -4.03
C PHE A 93 -12.94 -1.22 -3.97
N ALA A 94 -13.65 -2.17 -4.60
CA ALA A 94 -15.11 -2.26 -4.58
C ALA A 94 -15.85 -0.95 -4.98
N ALA A 95 -15.28 -0.19 -5.93
CA ALA A 95 -15.73 1.13 -6.39
C ALA A 95 -15.52 2.31 -5.43
N ASP A 96 -14.95 2.06 -4.24
CA ASP A 96 -14.49 3.10 -3.34
C ASP A 96 -13.03 3.46 -3.64
N THR A 97 -12.72 4.76 -3.59
CA THR A 97 -11.35 5.27 -3.74
C THR A 97 -10.83 5.68 -2.37
N TRP A 98 -9.73 5.07 -1.97
CA TRP A 98 -9.07 5.33 -0.70
C TRP A 98 -7.71 5.99 -0.94
N GLN A 99 -7.37 6.99 -0.13
CA GLN A 99 -6.04 7.55 -0.09
C GLN A 99 -5.16 6.75 0.87
N ILE A 100 -3.92 6.44 0.45
CA ILE A 100 -2.93 5.80 1.33
C ILE A 100 -2.32 6.88 2.21
N VAL A 101 -2.55 6.80 3.53
CA VAL A 101 -2.08 7.80 4.50
C VAL A 101 -0.74 7.38 5.12
N ALA A 102 -0.58 6.09 5.38
CA ALA A 102 0.64 5.52 5.94
C ALA A 102 0.95 4.17 5.30
N VAL A 103 2.24 3.87 5.20
CA VAL A 103 2.78 2.62 4.67
C VAL A 103 3.76 2.07 5.70
N ASP A 104 3.40 0.94 6.29
CA ASP A 104 4.19 0.25 7.33
C ASP A 104 4.73 -1.07 6.76
N PRO A 105 6.02 -1.12 6.37
CA PRO A 105 6.66 -2.33 5.85
C PRO A 105 6.90 -3.37 6.95
N ILE A 106 6.42 -4.59 6.73
CA ILE A 106 6.66 -5.75 7.58
C ILE A 106 7.88 -6.49 7.03
N TYR A 107 8.98 -6.50 7.79
CA TYR A 107 10.23 -7.13 7.41
C TYR A 107 10.34 -8.57 7.92
N SER A 108 11.01 -9.41 7.13
CA SER A 108 11.65 -10.65 7.57
C SER A 108 13.14 -10.50 7.33
N GLY A 109 13.91 -10.24 8.39
CA GLY A 109 15.32 -9.88 8.27
C GLY A 109 15.47 -8.61 7.46
N ASP A 110 16.19 -8.68 6.34
CA ASP A 110 16.42 -7.55 5.43
C ASP A 110 15.37 -7.44 4.31
N SER A 111 14.48 -8.43 4.16
CA SER A 111 13.49 -8.49 3.09
C SER A 111 12.12 -7.98 3.54
N VAL A 112 11.47 -7.14 2.73
CA VAL A 112 10.06 -6.77 2.96
C VAL A 112 9.16 -7.93 2.59
N THR A 113 8.35 -8.37 3.55
CA THR A 113 7.39 -9.46 3.41
C THR A 113 6.04 -8.94 2.91
N ALA A 114 5.53 -7.88 3.55
CA ALA A 114 4.25 -7.27 3.22
C ALA A 114 4.27 -5.79 3.61
N TYR A 115 3.38 -5.00 3.02
CA TYR A 115 3.10 -3.63 3.43
C TYR A 115 1.73 -3.59 4.09
N ARG A 116 1.67 -3.04 5.29
CA ARG A 116 0.42 -2.61 5.91
C ARG A 116 0.14 -1.19 5.48
N LEU A 117 -1.03 -0.99 4.88
CA LEU A 117 -1.47 0.32 4.38
C LEU A 117 -2.59 0.83 5.27
N GLN A 118 -2.46 2.08 5.71
CA GLN A 118 -3.57 2.84 6.29
C GLN A 118 -4.29 3.58 5.16
N LEU A 119 -5.59 3.36 5.07
CA LEU A 119 -6.47 3.87 4.05
C LEU A 119 -7.44 4.87 4.67
N ARG A 120 -7.68 5.98 3.97
CA ARG A 120 -8.67 6.99 4.34
C ARG A 120 -9.52 7.37 3.13
N SER A 121 -10.84 7.40 3.31
CA SER A 121 -11.81 7.82 2.29
C SER A 121 -11.94 9.34 2.23
#